data_AF-A0A7V9LEX1-F1
#
_entry.id   AF-A0A7V9LEX1-F1
#
_cell.length_a   1.000
_cell.length_b   1.000
_cell.length_c   1.000
_cell.angle_alpha   90.00
_cell.angle_beta   90.00
_cell.angle_gamma   90.00
#
_symmetry.space_group_name_H-M   'P 1'
#
loop_
_entity.id
_entity.type
_entity.pdbx_description
1 polymer ?
#
loop_
_entity_poly.entity_id
_entity_poly.type
_entity_poly.pdbx_seq_one_letter_code
_entity_poly.pdbx_strand_id
1 'polypeptide(L)'
;MSEESSRALEAKVYDGEAYRPFGQMTAEDAEGRAAELKSLMGFGPTMRVRPVAMAWVELTKLMAERGAATVADLDEQTVVDYARKLWIVQPSGGIMQDPEKPGA
;
A
#
# COMPACT_ATOMS: atom_id res chain seq x y z
N MET A 1 -18.60 -3.70 -5.48
CA MET A 1 -17.73 -2.76 -4.77
C MET A 1 -18.28 -2.51 -3.38
N SER A 2 -17.70 -3.17 -2.39
CA SER A 2 -17.97 -3.02 -0.96
C SER A 2 -17.40 -1.72 -0.40
N GLU A 3 -17.91 -1.27 0.74
CA GLU A 3 -17.37 -0.10 1.44
C GLU A 3 -15.89 -0.26 1.82
N GLU A 4 -15.44 -1.48 2.14
CA GLU A 4 -14.04 -1.73 2.48
C GLU A 4 -13.12 -1.55 1.27
N SER A 5 -13.50 -2.09 0.12
CA SER A 5 -12.76 -1.87 -1.13
C SER A 5 -12.73 -0.41 -1.58
N SER A 6 -13.84 0.32 -1.42
CA SER A 6 -13.90 1.76 -1.73
C SER A 6 -12.93 2.54 -0.83
N ARG A 7 -12.96 2.26 0.48
CA ARG A 7 -12.05 2.89 1.44
C ARG A 7 -10.59 2.54 1.16
N ALA A 8 -10.30 1.31 0.73
CA ALA A 8 -8.97 0.89 0.33
C ALA A 8 -8.48 1.68 -0.88
N LEU A 9 -9.29 1.84 -1.93
CA LEU A 9 -8.91 2.57 -3.14
C LEU A 9 -8.66 4.07 -2.88
N GLU A 10 -9.43 4.68 -1.98
CA GLU A 10 -9.33 6.10 -1.64
C GLU A 10 -8.22 6.43 -0.64
N ALA A 11 -7.71 5.43 0.08
CA ALA A 11 -6.68 5.63 1.09
C ALA A 11 -5.41 6.25 0.48
N LYS A 12 -4.94 7.35 1.08
CA LYS A 12 -3.75 8.07 0.59
C LYS A 12 -2.47 7.29 0.96
N VAL A 13 -1.65 7.00 -0.05
CA VAL A 13 -0.33 6.37 0.08
C VAL A 13 0.72 7.37 -0.39
N TYR A 14 1.78 7.55 0.40
CA TYR A 14 2.95 8.31 -0.03
C TYR A 14 3.79 7.46 -0.99
N ASP A 15 4.03 7.95 -2.21
CA ASP A 15 4.78 7.25 -3.26
C ASP A 15 6.29 7.56 -3.28
N GLY A 16 6.75 8.49 -2.43
CA GLY A 16 8.12 9.02 -2.42
C GLY A 16 8.21 10.50 -2.82
N GLU A 17 7.17 11.04 -3.47
CA GLU A 17 7.07 12.44 -3.89
C GLU A 17 5.80 13.10 -3.35
N ALA A 18 4.66 12.44 -3.47
CA ALA A 18 3.35 12.94 -3.08
C ALA A 18 2.46 11.84 -2.47
N TYR A 19 1.37 12.27 -1.83
CA TYR A 19 0.30 11.37 -1.41
C TYR A 19 -0.69 11.19 -2.56
N ARG A 20 -0.94 9.95 -2.98
CA ARG A 20 -1.97 9.61 -3.96
C ARG A 20 -2.89 8.49 -3.47
N PRO A 21 -4.14 8.40 -3.97
CA PRO A 21 -5.03 7.29 -3.62
C PRO A 21 -4.40 5.95 -4.00
N PHE A 22 -4.56 4.93 -3.15
CA PHE A 22 -4.02 3.60 -3.40
C PHE A 22 -4.50 3.02 -4.73
N GLY A 23 -5.76 3.28 -5.09
CA GLY A 23 -6.33 2.85 -6.37
C GLY A 23 -5.64 3.42 -7.60
N GLN A 24 -4.94 4.55 -7.47
CA GLN A 24 -4.20 5.20 -8.56
C GLN A 24 -2.74 4.76 -8.64
N MET A 25 -2.27 3.91 -7.71
CA MET A 25 -0.89 3.44 -7.74
C MET A 25 -0.66 2.52 -8.92
N THR A 26 0.42 2.76 -9.62
CA THR A 26 0.92 1.96 -10.74
C THR A 26 1.88 0.87 -10.26
N ALA A 27 2.23 -0.05 -11.15
CA ALA A 27 3.26 -1.06 -10.86
C ALA A 27 4.64 -0.42 -10.56
N GLU A 28 4.95 0.71 -11.21
CA GLU A 28 6.17 1.49 -10.98
C GLU A 28 6.17 2.13 -9.59
N ASP A 29 5.05 2.74 -9.18
CA ASP A 29 4.93 3.30 -7.83
C ASP A 29 5.10 2.20 -6.76
N ALA A 30 4.48 1.03 -6.97
CA ALA A 30 4.59 -0.12 -6.08
C ALA A 30 6.04 -0.64 -5.99
N GLU A 31 6.76 -0.67 -7.11
CA GLU A 31 8.17 -1.04 -7.15
C GLU A 31 9.05 -0.03 -6.40
N GLY A 32 8.81 1.28 -6.61
CA GLY A 32 9.47 2.35 -5.87
C GLY A 32 9.31 2.20 -4.37
N ARG A 33 8.09 1.93 -3.90
CA ARG A 33 7.80 1.66 -2.48
C ARG A 33 8.50 0.42 -1.95
N ALA A 34 8.54 -0.66 -2.73
CA ALA A 34 9.30 -1.85 -2.36
C ALA A 34 10.80 -1.55 -2.21
N ALA A 35 11.38 -0.78 -3.13
CA ALA A 35 12.79 -0.41 -3.12
C ALA A 35 13.13 0.50 -1.93
N GLU A 36 12.30 1.51 -1.66
CA GLU A 36 12.47 2.41 -0.51
C GLU A 36 12.43 1.62 0.80
N LEU A 37 11.39 0.80 1.02
CA LEU A 37 11.28 0.00 2.24
C LEU A 37 12.43 -1.01 2.37
N LYS A 38 12.90 -1.58 1.25
CA LYS A 38 14.10 -2.43 1.23
C LYS A 38 15.37 -1.68 1.65
N SER A 39 15.53 -0.43 1.21
CA SER A 39 16.69 0.40 1.60
C SER A 39 16.71 0.70 3.10
N LEU A 40 15.53 0.76 3.73
CA LEU A 40 15.36 0.97 5.17
C LEU A 40 15.52 -0.33 5.99
N MET A 41 15.56 -1.50 5.33
CA MET A 41 15.76 -2.77 6.02
C MET A 41 17.21 -2.86 6.52
N GLY A 42 17.36 -2.97 7.84
CA GLY A 42 18.63 -3.20 8.52
C GLY A 42 18.44 -4.20 9.67
N PHE A 43 19.41 -4.23 10.58
CA PHE A 43 19.29 -5.02 11.81
C PHE A 43 18.43 -4.29 12.85
N GLY A 44 17.53 -5.01 13.52
CA GLY A 44 16.71 -4.46 14.62
C GLY A 44 15.25 -4.14 14.24
N PRO A 45 14.61 -3.11 14.83
CA PRO A 45 13.17 -2.83 14.70
C PRO A 45 12.65 -2.66 13.26
N THR A 46 13.52 -2.29 12.32
CA THR A 46 13.19 -2.14 10.90
C THR A 46 12.93 -3.47 10.19
N MET A 47 13.22 -4.63 10.82
CA MET A 47 12.74 -5.93 10.33
C MET A 47 11.20 -6.03 10.29
N ARG A 48 10.48 -5.22 11.08
CA ARG A 48 9.01 -5.24 11.10
C ARG A 48 8.38 -4.78 9.79
N VAL A 49 9.08 -3.97 8.99
CA VAL A 49 8.57 -3.51 7.68
C VAL A 49 8.91 -4.48 6.54
N ARG A 50 9.69 -5.53 6.81
CA ARG A 50 10.02 -6.54 5.79
C ARG A 50 8.80 -7.19 5.15
N PRO A 51 7.76 -7.63 5.89
CA PRO A 51 6.55 -8.18 5.28
C PRO A 51 5.83 -7.18 4.37
N VAL A 52 5.81 -5.89 4.75
CA VAL A 52 5.21 -4.81 3.94
C VAL A 52 6.01 -4.59 2.65
N ALA A 53 7.35 -4.54 2.75
CA ALA A 53 8.22 -4.42 1.58
C ALA A 53 8.03 -5.59 0.60
N MET A 54 7.86 -6.81 1.12
CA MET A 54 7.60 -7.99 0.30
C MET A 54 6.20 -7.95 -0.33
N ALA A 55 5.18 -7.50 0.41
CA ALA A 55 3.83 -7.34 -0.12
C ALA A 55 3.77 -6.33 -1.28
N TRP A 56 4.59 -5.26 -1.25
CA TRP A 56 4.71 -4.35 -2.41
C TRP A 56 5.29 -5.05 -3.64
N VAL A 57 6.33 -5.89 -3.46
CA VAL A 57 6.90 -6.70 -4.56
C VAL A 57 5.87 -7.67 -5.13
N GLU A 58 5.10 -8.34 -4.26
CA GLU A 58 4.03 -9.25 -4.67
C GLU A 58 2.96 -8.50 -5.48
N LEU A 59 2.57 -7.30 -5.05
CA LEU A 59 1.60 -6.46 -5.75
C LEU A 59 2.11 -6.06 -7.15
N THR A 60 3.35 -5.59 -7.28
CA THR A 60 3.95 -5.24 -8.58
C THR A 60 3.89 -6.43 -9.55
N LYS A 61 4.26 -7.63 -9.09
CA LYS A 61 4.22 -8.85 -9.90
C LYS A 61 2.79 -9.19 -10.32
N LEU A 62 1.85 -9.13 -9.38
CA LEU A 62 0.45 -9.42 -9.65
C LEU A 62 -0.13 -8.45 -10.69
N MET A 63 0.16 -7.14 -10.57
CA MET A 63 -0.30 -6.15 -11.54
C MET A 63 0.27 -6.43 -12.93
N ALA A 64 1.55 -6.78 -13.03
CA ALA A 64 2.18 -7.16 -14.30
C ALA A 64 1.57 -8.44 -14.90
N GLU A 65 1.33 -9.47 -14.08
CA GLU A 65 0.70 -10.74 -14.51
C GLU A 65 -0.74 -10.53 -15.00
N ARG A 66 -1.46 -9.59 -14.39
CA ARG A 66 -2.86 -9.26 -14.71
C ARG A 66 -2.99 -8.22 -15.82
N GLY A 67 -1.91 -7.56 -16.22
CA GLY A 67 -1.95 -6.42 -17.12
C GLY A 67 -2.69 -5.21 -16.55
N ALA A 68 -2.71 -5.06 -15.22
CA ALA A 68 -3.37 -3.96 -14.53
C ALA A 68 -2.51 -2.69 -14.62
N ALA A 69 -3.09 -1.59 -15.10
CA ALA A 69 -2.38 -0.31 -15.17
C ALA A 69 -2.29 0.34 -13.78
N THR A 70 -3.34 0.20 -12.99
CA THR A 70 -3.47 0.72 -11.63
C THR A 70 -4.06 -0.33 -10.69
N VAL A 71 -3.92 -0.11 -9.38
CA VAL A 71 -4.53 -0.99 -8.37
C VAL A 71 -6.05 -1.08 -8.52
N ALA A 72 -6.71 -0.01 -8.99
CA ALA A 72 -8.16 -0.01 -9.24
C ALA A 72 -8.60 -0.99 -10.35
N ASP A 73 -7.68 -1.45 -11.20
CA ASP A 73 -7.97 -2.45 -12.23
C ASP A 73 -7.96 -3.89 -11.71
N LEU A 74 -7.53 -4.10 -10.46
CA LEU A 74 -7.55 -5.41 -9.80
C LEU A 74 -8.95 -5.74 -9.29
N ASP A 75 -9.23 -7.04 -9.07
CA ASP A 75 -10.49 -7.45 -8.48
C ASP A 75 -10.62 -6.97 -7.02
N GLU A 76 -11.86 -6.80 -6.59
CA GLU A 76 -12.20 -6.21 -5.30
C GLU A 76 -11.52 -6.91 -4.11
N GLN A 77 -11.48 -8.24 -4.13
CA GLN A 77 -10.89 -9.03 -3.06
C GLN A 77 -9.37 -8.82 -3.01
N THR A 78 -8.73 -8.84 -4.17
CA THR A 78 -7.29 -8.55 -4.29
C THR A 78 -6.95 -7.17 -3.72
N VAL A 79 -7.73 -6.14 -4.05
CA VAL A 79 -7.49 -4.77 -3.54
C VAL A 79 -7.53 -4.75 -2.01
N VAL A 80 -8.55 -5.37 -1.40
CA VAL A 80 -8.69 -5.43 0.07
C VAL A 80 -7.54 -6.21 0.72
N ASP A 81 -7.18 -7.37 0.15
CA ASP A 81 -6.12 -8.22 0.68
C ASP A 81 -4.77 -7.50 0.69
N TYR A 82 -4.42 -6.81 -0.40
CA TYR A 82 -3.19 -6.04 -0.45
C TYR A 82 -3.26 -4.78 0.41
N ALA A 83 -4.38 -4.06 0.45
CA ALA A 83 -4.52 -2.91 1.33
C ALA A 83 -4.28 -3.28 2.81
N ARG A 84 -4.71 -4.47 3.24
CA ARG A 84 -4.44 -5.00 4.59
C ARG A 84 -2.97 -5.42 4.76
N LYS A 85 -2.40 -6.17 3.81
CA LYS A 85 -0.98 -6.59 3.85
C LYS A 85 -0.02 -5.40 3.89
N LEU A 86 -0.39 -4.31 3.23
CA LEU A 86 0.39 -3.08 3.10
C LEU A 86 0.12 -2.07 4.23
N TRP A 87 -0.77 -2.39 5.17
CA TRP A 87 -1.21 -1.50 6.25
C TRP A 87 -1.81 -0.17 5.77
N ILE A 88 -2.36 -0.16 4.56
CA ILE A 88 -3.06 1.00 3.95
C ILE A 88 -4.42 1.19 4.61
N VAL A 89 -5.13 0.09 4.83
CA VAL A 89 -6.29 0.06 5.72
C VAL A 89 -5.90 -0.63 7.01
N GLN A 90 -6.24 -0.02 8.14
CA GLN A 90 -6.06 -0.62 9.45
C GLN A 90 -6.92 -1.90 9.54
N PRO A 91 -6.40 -3.01 10.09
CA PRO A 91 -7.28 -4.00 10.68
C PRO A 91 -8.14 -3.25 11.70
N SER A 92 -9.46 -3.38 11.64
CA SER A 92 -10.42 -2.68 12.49
C SER A 92 -9.98 -2.80 13.97
N GLY A 93 -9.30 -1.78 14.50
CA GLY A 93 -8.73 -1.82 15.86
C GLY A 93 -7.48 -0.98 16.16
N GLY A 94 -6.76 -0.41 15.18
CA GLY A 94 -5.57 0.41 15.44
C GLY A 94 -5.69 1.86 15.01
N ILE A 95 -5.23 2.78 15.85
CA ILE A 95 -5.10 4.21 15.54
C ILE A 95 -3.81 4.41 14.75
N MET A 96 -3.88 4.78 13.47
CA MET A 96 -2.84 5.60 12.85
C MET A 96 -3.40 7.01 12.74
N GLN A 97 -2.59 7.98 13.18
CA GLN A 97 -2.91 9.39 13.07
C GLN A 97 -3.11 9.76 11.61
N ASP A 98 -4.20 10.47 11.39
CA ASP A 98 -4.47 11.24 10.18
C ASP A 98 -3.25 12.13 9.86
N PRO A 99 -2.59 11.98 8.69
CA PRO A 99 -1.44 12.80 8.34
C PRO A 99 -1.77 14.28 8.13
N GLU A 100 -3.05 14.68 8.22
CA GLU A 100 -3.49 16.07 8.09
C GLU A 100 -3.77 16.80 9.43
N LYS A 101 -3.56 16.16 10.60
CA LYS A 101 -3.65 16.88 11.88
C LYS A 101 -2.27 17.36 12.37
N PRO A 102 -1.97 18.66 12.32
CA PRO A 102 -0.88 19.20 13.13
C PRO A 102 -1.25 18.99 14.61
N GLY A 103 -0.29 18.49 15.38
CA GLY A 103 -0.45 18.18 16.80
C GLY A 103 -1.05 19.36 17.57
N ALA A 104 -2.11 19.05 18.33
CA ALA A 104 -2.63 19.90 19.39
C ALA A 104 -1.76 19.77 20.64
#